data_AF-A0A1B4WGC5-F1
#
_entry.id   AF-A0A1B4WGC5-F1
#
_cell.length_a   1.000
_cell.length_b   1.000
_cell.length_c   1.000
_cell.angle_alpha   90.00
_cell.angle_beta   90.00
_cell.angle_gamma   90.00
#
_symmetry.space_group_name_H-M   'P 1'
#
loop_
_entity.id
_entity.type
_entity.pdbx_description
1 polymer ?
#
loop_
_entity_poly.entity_id
_entity_poly.type
_entity_poly.pdbx_seq_one_letter_code
_entity_poly.pdbx_strand_id
1 'polypeptide(L)'
;RIKPVLMVNKMDRTFLELQLDPEDAYKGFQRTIEAVNVIIATYEDELLGDVAVYPYRGTVAFGSGLHQWGFTLTKFANMYAAKMKSAPKEGQTPEEAEKETRNKMLKNLWGDHYFNPKTKKWSKNPVPGCKRGFIQFILQPIYQLFNSIMNGEKDKYTKMIESLGVNLASDEKDLD
;
A
#
# COMPACT_ATOMS: atom_id res chain seq x y z
N ARG A 1 -0.66 -20.61 -21.75
CA ARG A 1 -1.57 -19.91 -20.81
C ARG A 1 -0.75 -19.01 -19.90
N ILE A 2 -1.07 -17.74 -19.82
CA ILE A 2 -0.33 -16.73 -19.04
C ILE A 2 -1.31 -16.13 -18.03
N LYS A 3 -0.92 -16.00 -16.77
CA LYS A 3 -1.71 -15.30 -15.76
C LYS A 3 -1.27 -13.84 -15.69
N PRO A 4 -2.16 -12.87 -15.93
CA PRO A 4 -1.77 -11.47 -15.92
C PRO A 4 -1.48 -10.98 -14.51
N VAL A 5 -0.57 -10.01 -14.43
CA VAL A 5 -0.35 -9.17 -13.25
C VAL A 5 -0.32 -7.71 -13.71
N LEU A 6 -0.77 -6.79 -12.85
CA LEU A 6 -0.87 -5.37 -13.18
C LEU A 6 0.15 -4.56 -12.39
N MET A 7 0.82 -3.61 -13.05
CA MET A 7 1.62 -2.57 -12.41
C MET A 7 0.97 -1.21 -12.68
N VAL A 8 0.42 -0.59 -11.64
CA VAL A 8 -0.05 0.80 -11.68
C VAL A 8 1.18 1.71 -11.56
N ASN A 9 1.73 2.09 -12.71
CA ASN A 9 2.95 2.89 -12.83
C ASN A 9 2.65 4.40 -12.85
N LYS A 10 3.71 5.22 -12.71
CA LYS A 10 3.69 6.69 -12.73
C LYS A 10 2.98 7.32 -11.54
N MET A 11 3.01 6.65 -10.38
CA MET A 11 2.42 7.19 -9.16
C MET A 11 3.08 8.50 -8.71
N ASP A 12 4.34 8.74 -9.07
CA ASP A 12 5.05 9.99 -8.83
C ASP A 12 4.31 11.22 -9.37
N ARG A 13 3.64 11.10 -10.53
CA ARG A 13 2.85 12.20 -11.12
C ARG A 13 1.68 12.61 -10.24
N THR A 14 1.06 11.66 -9.54
CA THR A 14 -0.01 11.91 -8.57
C THR A 14 0.46 12.84 -7.46
N PHE A 15 1.71 12.68 -7.03
CA PHE A 15 2.28 13.39 -5.88
C PHE A 15 2.94 14.71 -6.27
N LEU A 16 3.74 14.70 -7.33
CA LEU A 16 4.59 15.84 -7.70
C LEU A 16 3.93 16.79 -8.70
N GLU A 17 3.21 16.25 -9.69
CA GLU A 17 2.63 17.07 -10.76
C GLU A 17 1.18 17.47 -10.44
N LEU A 18 0.34 16.47 -10.17
CA LEU A 18 -1.10 16.66 -10.03
C LEU A 18 -1.50 17.07 -8.61
N GLN A 19 -0.65 16.79 -7.62
CA GLN A 19 -0.88 17.07 -6.20
C GLN A 19 -2.30 16.66 -5.73
N LEU A 20 -2.75 15.48 -6.18
CA LEU A 20 -4.11 15.02 -5.91
C LEU A 20 -4.32 14.79 -4.41
N ASP A 21 -5.52 15.03 -3.92
CA ASP A 21 -5.92 14.52 -2.60
C ASP A 21 -5.77 12.98 -2.60
N PRO A 22 -5.26 12.37 -1.50
CA PRO A 22 -5.06 10.92 -1.44
C PRO A 22 -6.31 10.08 -1.75
N GLU A 23 -7.49 10.62 -1.47
CA GLU A 23 -8.77 9.99 -1.77
C GLU A 23 -9.04 9.93 -3.28
N ASP A 24 -8.75 11.01 -4.01
CA ASP A 24 -8.94 11.09 -5.45
C ASP A 24 -7.87 10.27 -6.19
N ALA A 25 -6.63 10.27 -5.68
CA ALA A 25 -5.59 9.36 -6.14
C ALA A 25 -6.02 7.89 -6.02
N TYR A 26 -6.49 7.49 -4.83
CA TYR A 26 -6.98 6.13 -4.58
C TYR A 26 -8.12 5.75 -5.54
N LYS A 27 -9.12 6.62 -5.72
CA LYS A 27 -10.22 6.38 -6.67
C LYS A 27 -9.71 6.23 -8.10
N GLY A 28 -8.71 7.01 -8.52
CA GLY A 28 -8.07 6.87 -9.82
C GLY A 28 -7.41 5.49 -10.00
N PHE A 29 -6.67 5.02 -9.00
CA PHE A 29 -6.07 3.69 -9.02
C PHE A 29 -7.13 2.58 -9.08
N GLN A 30 -8.20 2.73 -8.29
CA GLN A 30 -9.30 1.77 -8.27
C GLN A 30 -9.98 1.66 -9.65
N ARG A 31 -10.34 2.80 -10.27
CA ARG A 31 -10.93 2.81 -11.63
C ARG A 31 -10.01 2.18 -12.66
N THR A 32 -8.70 2.39 -12.55
CA THR A 32 -7.70 1.79 -13.45
C THR A 32 -7.70 0.27 -13.35
N ILE A 33 -7.71 -0.26 -12.11
CA ILE A 33 -7.74 -1.71 -11.86
C ILE A 33 -9.07 -2.31 -12.34
N GLU A 34 -10.20 -1.63 -12.09
CA GLU A 34 -11.52 -2.05 -12.57
C GLU A 34 -11.57 -2.10 -14.10
N ALA A 35 -11.08 -1.07 -14.79
CA ALA A 35 -11.02 -1.04 -16.25
C ALA A 35 -10.17 -2.18 -16.83
N VAL A 36 -9.03 -2.49 -16.20
CA VAL A 36 -8.19 -3.64 -16.59
C VAL A 36 -8.94 -4.95 -16.40
N ASN A 37 -9.66 -5.12 -15.29
CA ASN A 37 -10.45 -6.32 -15.04
C ASN A 37 -11.61 -6.50 -16.02
N VAL A 38 -12.24 -5.41 -16.47
CA VAL A 38 -13.24 -5.45 -17.55
C VAL A 38 -12.63 -6.00 -18.83
N ILE A 39 -11.40 -5.59 -19.19
CA ILE A 39 -10.71 -6.11 -20.38
C ILE A 39 -10.33 -7.58 -20.19
N ILE A 40 -9.81 -7.97 -19.03
CA ILE A 40 -9.45 -9.36 -18.74
C ILE A 40 -10.68 -10.27 -18.87
N ALA A 41 -11.85 -9.82 -18.40
CA ALA A 41 -13.10 -10.57 -18.48
C ALA A 41 -13.59 -10.80 -19.93
N THR A 42 -13.09 -10.09 -20.94
CA THR A 42 -13.45 -10.41 -22.34
C THR A 42 -12.66 -11.57 -22.93
N TYR A 43 -11.70 -12.15 -22.19
CA TYR A 43 -10.83 -13.25 -22.62
C TYR A 43 -10.90 -14.46 -21.67
N GLU A 44 -12.10 -14.87 -21.28
CA GLU A 44 -12.30 -16.03 -20.39
C GLU A 44 -11.80 -17.35 -21.02
N ASP A 45 -11.06 -18.13 -20.22
CA ASP A 45 -10.66 -19.51 -20.52
C ASP A 45 -10.96 -20.32 -19.26
N GLU A 46 -11.89 -21.29 -19.35
CA GLU A 46 -12.32 -22.11 -18.20
C GLU A 46 -11.15 -22.81 -17.50
N LEU A 47 -10.11 -23.17 -18.26
CA LEU A 47 -8.93 -23.86 -17.73
C LEU A 47 -7.94 -22.90 -17.04
N LEU A 48 -8.12 -21.58 -17.18
CA LEU A 48 -7.37 -20.56 -16.44
C LEU A 48 -8.05 -20.18 -15.10
N GLY A 49 -9.36 -20.34 -15.00
CA GLY A 49 -10.16 -19.88 -13.85
C GLY A 49 -10.17 -18.35 -13.71
N ASP A 50 -10.33 -17.85 -12.48
CA ASP A 50 -10.29 -16.42 -12.18
C ASP A 50 -8.89 -15.82 -12.40
N VAL A 51 -8.76 -15.04 -13.47
CA VAL A 51 -7.53 -14.32 -13.86
C VAL A 51 -7.60 -12.82 -13.59
N ALA A 52 -8.66 -12.35 -12.91
CA ALA A 52 -8.77 -10.94 -12.54
C ALA A 52 -7.66 -10.54 -11.55
N VAL A 53 -7.23 -9.29 -11.65
CA VAL A 53 -6.18 -8.73 -10.80
C VAL A 53 -6.77 -8.04 -9.58
N TYR A 54 -6.19 -8.32 -8.43
CA TYR A 54 -6.65 -7.88 -7.13
C TYR A 54 -5.46 -7.46 -6.27
N PRO A 55 -5.42 -6.20 -5.79
CA PRO A 55 -4.34 -5.73 -4.92
C PRO A 55 -4.13 -6.59 -3.68
N TYR A 56 -5.22 -7.03 -3.03
CA TYR A 56 -5.16 -7.85 -1.82
C TYR A 56 -4.69 -9.30 -2.07
N ARG A 57 -4.71 -9.79 -3.33
CA ARG A 57 -4.11 -11.08 -3.72
C ARG A 57 -2.67 -10.95 -4.21
N GLY A 58 -2.12 -9.74 -4.22
CA GLY A 58 -0.75 -9.48 -4.68
C GLY A 58 -0.58 -9.51 -6.21
N THR A 59 -1.65 -9.55 -6.99
CA THR A 59 -1.58 -9.51 -8.47
C THR A 59 -1.58 -8.09 -9.03
N VAL A 60 -1.59 -7.07 -8.16
CA VAL A 60 -1.40 -5.66 -8.51
C VAL A 60 -0.22 -5.09 -7.72
N ALA A 61 0.71 -4.47 -8.42
CA ALA A 61 1.79 -3.66 -7.90
C ALA A 61 1.53 -2.17 -8.22
N PHE A 62 2.16 -1.30 -7.43
CA PHE A 62 2.02 0.14 -7.44
C PHE A 62 3.41 0.76 -7.41
N GLY A 63 3.66 1.83 -8.16
CA GLY A 63 4.93 2.55 -8.02
C GLY A 63 5.27 3.51 -9.15
N SER A 64 6.56 3.80 -9.27
CA SER A 64 7.15 4.64 -10.31
C SER A 64 8.41 3.99 -10.86
N GLY A 65 8.40 3.73 -12.17
CA GLY A 65 9.62 3.36 -12.89
C GLY A 65 10.63 4.51 -12.98
N LEU A 66 10.18 5.77 -12.95
CA LEU A 66 11.06 6.94 -13.03
C LEU A 66 11.92 7.09 -11.76
N HIS A 67 11.27 6.98 -10.60
CA HIS A 67 11.94 7.05 -9.29
C HIS A 67 12.29 5.66 -8.73
N GLN A 68 12.21 4.62 -9.56
CA GLN A 68 12.68 3.26 -9.26
C GLN A 68 12.13 2.64 -7.96
N TRP A 69 10.86 2.89 -7.65
CA TRP A 69 10.22 2.29 -6.48
C TRP A 69 8.93 1.59 -6.87
N GLY A 70 8.60 0.52 -6.14
CA GLY A 70 7.37 -0.21 -6.33
C GLY A 70 7.04 -1.11 -5.16
N PHE A 71 5.75 -1.39 -4.97
CA PHE A 71 5.27 -2.21 -3.88
C PHE A 71 4.00 -2.97 -4.26
N THR A 72 3.77 -4.08 -3.58
CA THR A 72 2.45 -4.72 -3.49
C THR A 72 1.91 -4.51 -2.08
N LEU A 73 0.60 -4.70 -1.89
CA LEU A 73 0.02 -4.64 -0.54
C LEU A 73 0.65 -5.66 0.41
N THR A 74 1.12 -6.79 -0.11
CA THR A 74 1.80 -7.83 0.66
C THR A 74 3.05 -7.29 1.36
N LYS A 75 3.83 -6.43 0.70
CA LYS A 75 5.03 -5.84 1.34
C LYS A 75 4.67 -4.93 2.51
N PHE A 76 3.69 -4.05 2.33
CA PHE A 76 3.21 -3.21 3.43
C PHE A 76 2.57 -4.02 4.56
N ALA A 77 1.78 -5.03 4.23
CA ALA A 77 1.17 -5.90 5.25
C ALA A 77 2.21 -6.67 6.08
N ASN A 78 3.27 -7.17 5.45
CA ASN A 78 4.40 -7.80 6.16
C ASN A 78 5.11 -6.80 7.07
N MET A 79 5.45 -5.62 6.53
CA MET A 79 6.11 -4.57 7.30
C MET A 79 5.29 -4.17 8.53
N TYR A 80 3.97 -3.99 8.38
CA TYR A 80 3.12 -3.63 9.50
C TYR A 80 2.92 -4.77 10.50
N ALA A 81 2.81 -6.01 10.05
CA ALA A 81 2.71 -7.16 10.95
C ALA A 81 3.95 -7.27 11.86
N ALA A 82 5.15 -7.15 11.28
CA ALA A 82 6.41 -7.15 12.01
C ALA A 82 6.51 -5.98 13.01
N LYS A 83 6.09 -4.77 12.61
CA LYS A 83 6.11 -3.57 13.47
C LYS A 83 5.11 -3.61 14.61
N MET A 84 3.91 -4.16 14.37
CA MET A 84 2.83 -4.17 15.37
C MET A 84 3.07 -5.20 16.48
N LYS A 85 4.05 -6.11 16.34
CA LYS A 85 4.45 -7.12 17.34
C LYS A 85 3.25 -7.73 18.07
N SER A 86 2.32 -8.29 17.30
CA SER A 86 1.07 -8.81 17.85
C SER A 86 1.34 -9.93 18.84
N ALA A 87 0.85 -9.79 20.08
CA ALA A 87 0.98 -10.83 21.09
C ALA A 87 0.19 -12.07 20.66
N PRO A 88 0.76 -13.29 20.80
CA PRO A 88 0.02 -14.51 20.53
C PRO A 88 -1.18 -14.66 21.48
N LYS A 89 -2.30 -15.16 20.96
CA LYS A 89 -3.41 -15.60 21.80
C LYS A 89 -3.05 -16.93 22.47
N GLU A 90 -3.83 -17.32 23.48
CA GLU A 90 -3.67 -18.61 24.15
C GLU A 90 -3.72 -19.76 23.12
N GLY A 91 -2.70 -20.61 23.11
CA GLY A 91 -2.55 -21.72 22.16
C GLY A 91 -2.01 -21.33 20.76
N GLN A 92 -1.65 -20.06 20.53
CA GLN A 92 -1.11 -19.59 19.24
C GLN A 92 0.41 -19.38 19.33
N THR A 93 1.13 -19.75 18.27
CA THR A 93 2.56 -19.43 18.12
C THR A 93 2.76 -17.95 17.72
N PRO A 94 3.95 -17.36 17.97
CA PRO A 94 4.28 -16.03 17.47
C PRO A 94 4.11 -15.87 15.95
N GLU A 95 4.48 -16.90 15.18
CA GLU A 95 4.39 -16.91 13.72
C GLU A 95 2.94 -16.90 13.22
N GLU A 96 2.05 -17.62 13.90
CA GLU A 96 0.62 -17.60 13.61
C GLU A 96 -0.02 -16.27 13.95
N ALA A 97 0.38 -15.64 15.05
CA ALA A 97 -0.10 -14.31 15.45
C ALA A 97 0.31 -13.25 14.42
N GLU A 98 1.56 -13.30 13.96
CA GLU A 98 2.05 -12.40 12.90
C GLU A 98 1.33 -12.65 11.57
N LYS A 99 1.13 -13.92 11.19
CA LYS A 99 0.37 -14.31 9.99
C LYS A 99 -1.08 -13.83 10.04
N GLU A 100 -1.74 -13.93 11.19
CA GLU A 100 -3.10 -13.39 11.39
C GLU A 100 -3.12 -11.88 11.17
N THR A 101 -2.20 -11.15 11.79
CA THR A 101 -2.10 -9.68 11.63
C THR A 101 -1.80 -9.28 10.19
N ARG A 102 -0.87 -9.97 9.52
CA ARG A 102 -0.58 -9.75 8.10
C ARG A 102 -1.83 -9.93 7.24
N ASN A 103 -2.57 -11.02 7.43
CA ASN A 103 -3.78 -11.30 6.64
C ASN A 103 -4.88 -10.27 6.90
N LYS A 104 -5.03 -9.83 8.16
CA LYS A 104 -5.93 -8.74 8.53
C LYS A 104 -5.53 -7.42 7.86
N MET A 105 -4.24 -7.10 7.82
CA MET A 105 -3.73 -5.91 7.13
C MET A 105 -4.02 -6.01 5.63
N LEU A 106 -3.62 -7.10 4.96
CA LEU A 106 -3.87 -7.32 3.53
C LEU A 106 -5.34 -7.08 3.14
N LYS A 107 -6.26 -7.65 3.92
CA LYS A 107 -7.70 -7.49 3.68
C LYS A 107 -8.17 -6.04 3.81
N ASN A 108 -7.62 -5.30 4.78
CA ASN A 108 -8.08 -3.96 5.10
C ASN A 108 -7.31 -2.84 4.39
N LEU A 109 -6.19 -3.15 3.72
CA LEU A 109 -5.39 -2.17 2.99
C LEU A 109 -5.98 -1.75 1.64
N TRP A 110 -7.09 -2.36 1.18
CA TRP A 110 -7.73 -2.03 -0.09
C TRP A 110 -9.25 -2.08 0.01
N GLY A 111 -9.96 -1.28 -0.79
CA GLY A 111 -11.43 -1.22 -0.80
C GLY A 111 -11.99 -0.31 0.29
N ASP A 112 -13.29 -0.50 0.57
CA ASP A 112 -14.05 0.24 1.58
C ASP A 112 -13.75 -0.25 3.01
N HIS A 113 -12.47 -0.19 3.37
CA HIS A 113 -11.99 -0.45 4.71
C HIS A 113 -11.35 0.82 5.26
N TYR A 114 -11.87 1.34 6.35
CA TYR A 114 -11.46 2.62 6.92
C TYR A 114 -10.92 2.41 8.33
N PHE A 115 -9.82 3.08 8.67
CA PHE A 115 -9.17 3.00 9.98
C PHE A 115 -9.26 4.33 10.70
N ASN A 116 -9.61 4.26 11.99
CA ASN A 116 -9.54 5.40 12.89
C ASN A 116 -8.22 5.35 13.68
N PRO A 117 -7.28 6.30 13.50
CA PRO A 117 -6.01 6.28 14.20
C PRO A 117 -6.13 6.53 15.71
N LYS A 118 -7.20 7.20 16.18
CA LYS A 118 -7.43 7.48 17.60
C LYS A 118 -7.95 6.25 18.33
N THR A 119 -8.96 5.58 17.77
CA THR A 119 -9.58 4.40 18.41
C THR A 119 -8.93 3.08 18.02
N LYS A 120 -8.05 3.09 17.01
CA LYS A 120 -7.42 1.91 16.40
C LYS A 120 -8.41 0.87 15.88
N LYS A 121 -9.62 1.31 15.51
CA LYS A 121 -10.70 0.45 14.99
C LYS A 121 -10.85 0.58 13.48
N TRP A 122 -11.24 -0.52 12.86
CA TRP A 122 -11.63 -0.59 11.46
C TRP A 122 -13.15 -0.40 11.31
N SER A 123 -13.56 0.21 10.22
CA SER A 123 -14.94 0.40 9.77
C SER A 123 -15.07 -0.01 8.31
N LYS A 124 -16.24 -0.48 7.90
CA LYS A 124 -16.58 -0.69 6.48
C LYS A 124 -17.23 0.54 5.84
N ASN A 125 -17.57 1.54 6.66
CA ASN A 125 -18.22 2.76 6.21
C ASN A 125 -17.29 3.97 6.43
N PRO A 126 -17.37 5.00 5.58
CA PRO A 126 -16.69 6.27 5.80
C PRO A 126 -17.32 6.95 7.02
N VAL A 127 -16.60 6.93 8.14
CA VAL A 127 -16.99 7.57 9.40
C VAL A 127 -16.06 8.76 9.65
N PRO A 128 -16.53 9.89 10.21
CA PRO A 128 -15.66 11.02 10.53
C PRO A 128 -14.43 10.61 11.36
N GLY A 129 -13.26 11.08 10.94
CA GLY A 129 -11.97 10.73 11.57
C GLY A 129 -11.40 9.37 11.17
N CYS A 130 -12.08 8.61 10.31
CA CYS A 130 -11.53 7.42 9.67
C CYS A 130 -11.02 7.75 8.27
N LYS A 131 -9.91 7.13 7.87
CA LYS A 131 -9.39 7.18 6.49
C LYS A 131 -9.33 5.77 5.92
N ARG A 132 -9.43 5.60 4.60
CA ARG A 132 -9.25 4.28 3.97
C ARG A 132 -7.92 3.66 4.40
N GLY A 133 -7.87 2.35 4.51
CA GLY A 133 -6.67 1.62 4.90
C GLY A 133 -5.49 1.92 3.97
N PHE A 134 -5.73 1.89 2.65
CA PHE A 134 -4.72 2.26 1.65
C PHE A 134 -4.18 3.68 1.90
N ILE A 135 -5.07 4.63 2.19
CA ILE A 135 -4.67 6.03 2.41
C ILE A 135 -3.89 6.17 3.71
N GLN A 136 -4.44 5.66 4.81
CA GLN A 136 -3.86 5.80 6.15
C GLN A 136 -2.48 5.14 6.28
N PHE A 137 -2.31 3.98 5.66
CA PHE A 137 -1.14 3.12 5.86
C PHE A 137 -0.20 3.07 4.64
N ILE A 138 -0.55 3.64 3.49
CA ILE A 138 0.31 3.59 2.31
C ILE A 138 0.48 4.99 1.72
N LEU A 139 -0.60 5.59 1.20
CA LEU A 139 -0.46 6.89 0.53
C LEU A 139 -0.01 7.98 1.48
N GLN A 140 -0.59 8.11 2.67
CA GLN A 140 -0.24 9.20 3.57
C GLN A 140 1.25 9.17 3.98
N PRO A 141 1.85 8.03 4.36
CA PRO A 141 3.31 7.94 4.54
C PRO A 141 4.13 8.33 3.30
N ILE A 142 3.70 7.91 2.10
CA ILE A 142 4.39 8.25 0.85
C ILE A 142 4.32 9.76 0.58
N TYR A 143 3.13 10.37 0.69
CA TYR A 143 2.94 11.82 0.57
C TYR A 143 3.79 12.59 1.57
N GLN A 144 3.80 12.13 2.83
CA GLN A 144 4.60 12.77 3.87
C GLN A 144 6.09 12.70 3.57
N LEU A 145 6.57 11.58 3.00
CA LEU A 145 7.97 11.41 2.61
C LEU A 145 8.34 12.32 1.42
N PHE A 146 7.52 12.35 0.37
CA PHE A 146 7.76 13.24 -0.77
C PHE A 146 7.74 14.70 -0.34
N ASN A 147 6.75 15.12 0.44
CA ASN A 147 6.65 16.51 0.89
C ASN A 147 7.82 16.91 1.79
N SER A 148 8.26 16.03 2.70
CA SER A 148 9.40 16.34 3.56
C SER A 148 10.71 16.44 2.79
N ILE A 149 10.91 15.60 1.76
CA ILE A 149 12.07 15.71 0.86
C ILE A 149 12.01 17.02 0.07
N MET A 150 10.88 17.33 -0.57
CA MET A 150 10.71 18.55 -1.38
C MET A 150 10.87 19.85 -0.57
N ASN A 151 10.52 19.81 0.72
CA ASN A 151 10.67 20.94 1.63
C ASN A 151 12.05 21.02 2.31
N GLY A 152 12.97 20.08 2.04
CA GLY A 152 14.28 20.03 2.69
C GLY A 152 14.22 19.68 4.19
N GLU A 153 13.17 18.98 4.65
CA GLU A 153 12.97 18.60 6.04
C GLU A 153 13.82 17.35 6.42
N LYS A 154 15.15 17.47 6.35
CA LYS A 154 16.14 16.37 6.49
C LYS A 154 15.93 15.46 7.69
N ASP A 155 15.76 16.05 8.86
CA ASP A 155 15.54 15.29 10.10
C ASP A 155 14.27 14.44 10.05
N LYS A 156 13.24 14.92 9.33
CA LYS A 156 11.94 14.25 9.26
C LYS A 156 11.96 13.10 8.27
N TYR A 157 12.43 13.31 7.05
CA TYR A 157 12.50 12.21 6.08
C TYR A 157 13.50 11.13 6.51
N THR A 158 14.62 11.50 7.15
CA THR A 158 15.59 10.53 7.67
C THR A 158 14.95 9.63 8.74
N LYS A 159 14.21 10.20 9.71
CA LYS A 159 13.45 9.42 10.70
C LYS A 159 12.37 8.55 10.09
N MET A 160 11.71 9.01 9.03
CA MET A 160 10.70 8.22 8.31
C MET A 160 11.33 7.01 7.62
N ILE A 161 12.47 7.21 6.94
CA ILE A 161 13.25 6.15 6.26
C ILE A 161 13.69 5.07 7.27
N GLU A 162 14.26 5.48 8.40
CA GLU A 162 14.65 4.57 9.49
C GLU A 162 13.44 3.83 10.07
N SER A 163 12.35 4.54 10.35
CA SER A 163 11.12 3.93 10.85
C SER A 163 10.57 2.90 9.87
N LEU A 164 10.65 3.15 8.56
CA LEU A 164 10.24 2.24 7.49
C LEU A 164 11.18 1.02 7.32
N GLY A 165 12.34 1.02 7.99
CA GLY A 165 13.34 -0.04 7.87
C GLY A 165 14.06 0.00 6.52
N VAL A 166 14.09 1.16 5.87
CA VAL A 166 14.83 1.38 4.63
C VAL A 166 16.26 1.78 5.02
N ASN A 167 17.24 0.94 4.69
CA ASN A 167 18.64 1.23 4.93
C ASN A 167 19.21 1.94 3.70
N LEU A 168 19.49 3.24 3.82
CA LEU A 168 20.30 3.97 2.84
C LEU A 168 21.78 3.71 3.13
N ALA A 169 22.56 3.45 2.09
CA ALA A 169 24.01 3.45 2.18
C ALA A 169 24.53 4.85 2.57
N SER A 170 25.74 4.94 3.13
CA SER A 170 26.27 6.21 3.64
C SER A 170 26.40 7.28 2.56
N ASP A 171 26.81 6.88 1.36
CA ASP A 171 26.90 7.71 0.16
C ASP A 171 25.51 8.15 -0.36
N GLU A 172 24.47 7.35 -0.18
CA GLU A 172 23.10 7.72 -0.53
C GLU A 172 22.47 8.75 0.42
N LYS A 173 22.97 8.85 1.66
CA LYS A 173 22.46 9.83 2.66
C LYS A 173 22.98 11.25 2.43
N ASP A 174 24.09 11.36 1.71
CA ASP A 174 24.82 12.60 1.46
C ASP A 174 24.58 13.16 0.05
N LEU A 175 23.82 12.42 -0.79
CA LEU A 175 23.31 12.93 -2.05
C LEU A 175 22.12 13.85 -1.77
N ASP A 176 22.34 15.15 -1.95
CA ASP A 176 21.30 16.20 -1.96
C ASP A 176 20.40 16.10 -3.21
#